data_AF-A1K349-F1
#
_entry.id   AF-A1K349-F1
#
_cell.length_a   1.000
_cell.length_b   1.000
_cell.length_c   1.000
_cell.angle_alpha   90.00
_cell.angle_beta   90.00
_cell.angle_gamma   90.00
#
_symmetry.space_group_name_H-M   'P 1'
#
loop_
_entity.id
_entity.type
_entity.pdbx_description
1 polymer ?
#
loop_
_entity_poly.entity_id
_entity_poly.type
_entity_poly.pdbx_seq_one_letter_code
_entity_poly.pdbx_strand_id
1 'polypeptide(L)'
;MNDTPHDQLEALAADILTLTEEVDAEGLARSRLTRGETIKRLRRMAAIAAALPDEARAALPEMDWARWLALGEDLAADRVGPLALWTAAREFTTDTLQWLRVYREANPNWYRPAPDSGATLS
;
A
#
# COMPACT_ATOMS: atom_id res chain seq x y z
N MET A 1 1.68 -0.35 -19.77
CA MET A 1 0.47 0.15 -19.08
C MET A 1 0.99 0.98 -17.93
N ASN A 2 0.58 2.24 -17.76
CA ASN A 2 1.02 3.03 -16.61
C ASN A 2 0.19 2.56 -15.40
N ASP A 3 0.75 1.69 -14.57
CA ASP A 3 0.05 1.16 -13.39
C ASP A 3 -0.32 2.31 -12.45
N THR A 4 -1.59 2.33 -12.08
CA THR A 4 -2.14 3.37 -11.21
C THR A 4 -1.52 3.28 -9.81
N PRO A 5 -1.54 4.35 -9.00
CA PRO A 5 -1.19 4.25 -7.58
C PRO A 5 -1.96 3.13 -6.85
N HIS A 6 -3.22 2.89 -7.22
CA HIS A 6 -4.06 1.83 -6.64
C HIS A 6 -3.60 0.44 -7.08
N ASP A 7 -3.29 0.25 -8.36
CA ASP A 7 -2.79 -1.02 -8.90
C ASP A 7 -1.45 -1.39 -8.25
N GLN A 8 -0.58 -0.39 -8.06
CA GLN A 8 0.67 -0.56 -7.33
C GLN A 8 0.42 -0.93 -5.87
N LEU A 9 -0.53 -0.29 -5.18
CA LEU A 9 -0.90 -0.64 -3.81
C LEU A 9 -1.46 -2.07 -3.73
N GLU A 10 -2.34 -2.46 -4.65
CA GLU A 10 -2.93 -3.80 -4.69
C GLU A 10 -1.86 -4.87 -4.93
N ALA A 11 -0.98 -4.66 -5.90
CA ALA A 11 0.11 -5.58 -6.22
C ALA A 11 1.10 -5.72 -5.05
N LEU A 12 1.50 -4.60 -4.42
CA LEU A 12 2.38 -4.62 -3.25
C LEU A 12 1.75 -5.32 -2.05
N ALA A 13 0.46 -5.09 -1.82
CA ALA A 13 -0.27 -5.75 -0.74
C ALA A 13 -0.34 -7.26 -0.96
N ALA A 14 -0.70 -7.69 -2.17
CA ALA A 14 -0.72 -9.11 -2.54
C ALA A 14 0.67 -9.75 -2.37
N ASP A 15 1.72 -9.10 -2.87
CA ASP A 15 3.11 -9.55 -2.71
C ASP A 15 3.52 -9.74 -1.25
N ILE A 16 3.20 -8.78 -0.38
CA ILE A 16 3.50 -8.86 1.05
C ILE A 16 2.78 -10.06 1.67
N LEU A 17 1.49 -10.23 1.36
CA LEU A 17 0.68 -11.31 1.93
C LEU A 17 1.16 -12.68 1.46
N THR A 18 1.59 -12.83 0.21
CA THR A 18 2.22 -14.05 -0.30
C THR A 18 3.58 -14.29 0.36
N LEU A 19 4.43 -13.27 0.45
CA LEU A 19 5.76 -13.37 1.07
C LEU A 19 5.68 -13.78 2.56
N THR A 20 4.57 -13.45 3.23
CA THR A 20 4.37 -13.65 4.67
C THR A 20 3.29 -14.68 5.00
N GLU A 21 2.82 -15.47 4.02
CA GLU A 21 1.68 -16.38 4.17
C GLU A 21 1.83 -17.36 5.34
N GLU A 22 3.00 -17.98 5.43
CA GLU A 22 3.33 -18.99 6.45
C GLU A 22 4.34 -18.47 7.50
N VAL A 23 4.48 -17.15 7.60
CA VAL A 23 5.50 -16.52 8.45
C VAL A 23 4.84 -15.83 9.65
N ASP A 24 5.13 -16.33 10.84
CA ASP A 24 4.75 -15.69 12.10
C ASP A 24 5.69 -14.51 12.44
N ALA A 25 5.40 -13.79 13.53
CA ALA A 25 6.17 -12.61 13.92
C ALA A 25 7.64 -12.93 14.21
N GLU A 26 7.92 -14.08 14.84
CA GLU A 26 9.28 -14.51 15.15
C GLU A 26 10.04 -14.94 13.89
N GLY A 27 9.41 -15.71 13.01
CA GLY A 27 9.95 -16.12 11.72
C GLY A 27 10.29 -14.91 10.84
N LEU A 28 9.41 -13.90 10.81
CA LEU A 28 9.67 -12.65 10.10
C LEU A 28 10.86 -11.90 10.71
N ALA A 29 10.97 -11.87 12.03
CA ALA A 29 12.10 -11.23 12.72
C ALA A 29 13.45 -11.90 12.42
N ARG A 30 13.47 -13.23 12.35
CA ARG A 30 14.69 -14.04 12.14
C ARG A 30 15.14 -14.09 10.68
N SER A 31 14.21 -14.07 9.71
CA SER A 31 14.54 -14.14 8.29
C SER A 31 14.97 -12.77 7.74
N ARG A 32 16.28 -12.53 7.64
CA ARG A 32 16.83 -11.26 7.11
C ARG A 32 16.29 -10.91 5.71
N LEU A 33 16.17 -11.91 4.84
CA LEU A 33 15.68 -11.71 3.47
C LEU A 33 14.19 -11.34 3.47
N THR A 34 13.35 -12.15 4.11
CA THR A 34 11.89 -11.91 4.18
C THR A 34 11.62 -10.56 4.84
N ARG A 35 12.26 -10.28 5.98
CA ARG A 35 12.14 -8.98 6.68
C ARG A 35 12.49 -7.80 5.78
N GLY A 36 13.62 -7.88 5.07
CA GLY A 36 14.08 -6.82 4.18
C GLY A 36 13.10 -6.55 3.03
N GLU A 37 12.62 -7.61 2.38
CA GLU A 37 11.67 -7.49 1.27
C GLU A 37 10.27 -7.04 1.72
N THR A 38 9.83 -7.43 2.92
CA THR A 38 8.60 -6.92 3.54
C THR A 38 8.71 -5.42 3.86
N ILE A 39 9.79 -4.99 4.54
CA ILE A 39 10.02 -3.56 4.86
C ILE A 39 10.05 -2.72 3.59
N LYS A 40 10.74 -3.19 2.54
CA LYS A 40 10.83 -2.49 1.26
C LYS A 40 9.46 -2.24 0.64
N ARG A 41 8.57 -3.25 0.64
CA ARG A 41 7.22 -3.13 0.07
C ARG A 41 6.31 -2.26 0.93
N LEU A 42 6.35 -2.42 2.26
CA LEU A 42 5.59 -1.56 3.18
C LEU A 42 5.99 -0.08 3.04
N ARG A 43 7.30 0.21 2.92
CA ARG A 43 7.78 1.58 2.63
C ARG A 43 7.25 2.10 1.30
N ARG A 44 7.18 1.24 0.28
CA ARG A 44 6.65 1.63 -1.03
C ARG A 44 5.14 1.93 -0.96
N MET A 45 4.36 1.11 -0.25
CA MET A 45 2.94 1.39 -0.02
C MET A 45 2.73 2.70 0.73
N ALA A 46 3.46 2.92 1.83
CA ALA A 46 3.39 4.17 2.58
C ALA A 46 3.78 5.40 1.74
N ALA A 47 4.80 5.27 0.89
CA ALA A 47 5.19 6.34 -0.03
C ALA A 47 4.12 6.66 -1.07
N ILE A 48 3.43 5.63 -1.59
CA ILE A 48 2.28 5.85 -2.51
C ILE A 48 1.15 6.56 -1.76
N ALA A 49 0.79 6.09 -0.56
CA ALA A 49 -0.25 6.72 0.26
C ALA A 49 0.06 8.20 0.61
N ALA A 50 1.35 8.51 0.84
CA ALA A 50 1.80 9.88 1.08
C ALA A 50 1.74 10.76 -0.16
N ALA A 51 1.98 10.19 -1.35
CA ALA A 51 1.99 10.91 -2.62
C ALA A 51 0.59 11.11 -3.22
N LEU A 52 -0.44 10.40 -2.73
CA LEU A 52 -1.81 10.60 -3.16
C LEU A 52 -2.31 12.00 -2.76
N PRO A 53 -2.98 12.73 -3.68
CA PRO A 53 -3.70 13.96 -3.32
C PRO A 53 -4.76 13.72 -2.25
N ASP A 54 -5.11 14.76 -1.49
CA ASP A 54 -6.11 14.67 -0.43
C ASP A 54 -7.47 14.24 -0.97
N GLU A 55 -7.84 14.68 -2.16
CA GLU A 55 -9.09 14.28 -2.81
C GLU A 55 -9.12 12.78 -3.13
N ALA A 56 -7.98 12.21 -3.51
CA ALA A 56 -7.86 10.78 -3.78
C ALA A 56 -7.93 9.95 -2.49
N ARG A 57 -7.35 10.44 -1.39
CA ARG A 57 -7.51 9.82 -0.07
C ARG A 57 -8.95 9.93 0.43
N ALA A 58 -9.58 11.09 0.26
CA ALA A 58 -10.96 11.34 0.69
C ALA A 58 -11.99 10.51 -0.09
N ALA A 59 -11.66 10.04 -1.29
CA ALA A 59 -12.49 9.14 -2.06
C ALA A 59 -12.52 7.69 -1.52
N LEU A 60 -11.62 7.35 -0.59
CA LEU A 60 -11.49 6.03 0.03
C LEU A 60 -11.52 6.17 1.57
N PRO A 61 -12.62 6.65 2.17
CA PRO A 61 -12.69 7.00 3.59
C PRO A 61 -12.49 5.82 4.56
N GLU A 62 -12.74 4.58 4.15
CA GLU A 62 -12.56 3.39 5.00
C GLU A 62 -11.09 2.96 5.08
N MET A 63 -10.23 3.48 4.21
CA MET A 63 -8.80 3.25 4.28
C MET A 63 -8.19 4.15 5.37
N ASP A 64 -7.48 3.54 6.31
CA ASP A 64 -6.77 4.28 7.37
C ASP A 64 -5.47 4.91 6.83
N TRP A 65 -5.64 6.02 6.10
CA TRP A 65 -4.53 6.76 5.51
C TRP A 65 -3.57 7.32 6.55
N ALA A 66 -4.10 7.78 7.69
CA ALA A 66 -3.27 8.32 8.77
C ALA A 66 -2.30 7.26 9.30
N ARG A 67 -2.77 6.01 9.46
CA ARG A 67 -1.92 4.89 9.85
C ARG A 67 -0.86 4.54 8.81
N TRP A 68 -1.16 4.64 7.51
CA TRP A 68 -0.15 4.45 6.45
C TRP A 68 0.94 5.53 6.48
N LEU A 69 0.56 6.78 6.70
CA LEU A 69 1.52 7.89 6.83
C LEU A 69 2.43 7.69 8.05
N ALA A 70 1.84 7.41 9.22
CA ALA A 70 2.59 7.15 10.45
C ALA A 70 3.52 5.93 10.31
N LEU A 71 3.04 4.84 9.71
CA LEU A 71 3.87 3.66 9.43
C LEU A 71 5.06 4.01 8.52
N GLY A 72 4.85 4.86 7.51
CA GLY A 72 5.93 5.35 6.64
C GLY A 72 7.04 6.07 7.42
N GLU A 73 6.65 6.97 8.32
CA GLU A 73 7.58 7.70 9.20
C GLU A 73 8.35 6.76 10.14
N ASP A 74 7.65 5.82 10.78
CA ASP A 74 8.28 4.86 11.69
C ASP A 74 9.22 3.91 10.96
N LEU A 75 8.88 3.46 9.75
CA LEU A 75 9.75 2.64 8.91
C LEU A 75 10.98 3.41 8.45
N ALA A 76 10.86 4.71 8.14
CA ALA A 76 11.98 5.55 7.74
C ALA A 76 12.96 5.78 8.90
N ALA A 77 12.44 5.89 10.13
CA ALA A 77 13.21 6.09 11.34
C ALA A 77 13.66 4.78 12.04
N ASP A 78 13.41 3.62 11.45
CA ASP A 78 13.69 2.29 12.01
C ASP A 78 13.10 2.08 13.42
N ARG A 79 11.90 2.63 13.66
CA ARG A 79 11.17 2.54 14.95
C ARG A 79 10.18 1.38 15.03
N VAL A 80 10.00 0.63 13.94
CA VAL A 80 9.04 -0.47 13.88
C VAL A 80 9.65 -1.74 14.48
N GLY A 81 9.14 -2.13 15.65
CA GLY A 81 9.51 -3.39 16.30
C GLY A 81 8.99 -4.64 15.55
N PRO A 82 9.46 -5.86 15.90
CA PRO A 82 9.12 -7.08 15.18
C PRO A 82 7.62 -7.39 15.09
N LEU A 83 6.90 -7.28 16.21
CA LEU A 83 5.45 -7.53 16.24
C LEU A 83 4.70 -6.49 15.39
N ALA A 84 5.05 -5.21 15.53
CA ALA A 84 4.43 -4.14 14.74
C ALA A 84 4.68 -4.31 13.24
N LEU A 85 5.88 -4.77 12.85
CA LEU A 85 6.20 -5.08 11.45
C LEU A 85 5.32 -6.22 10.93
N TRP A 86 5.17 -7.29 11.70
CA TRP A 86 4.32 -8.42 11.33
C TRP A 86 2.85 -8.01 11.23
N THR A 87 2.33 -7.25 12.20
CA THR A 87 0.96 -6.70 12.17
C THR A 87 0.75 -5.81 10.95
N ALA A 88 1.71 -4.94 10.60
CA ALA A 88 1.62 -4.12 9.40
C ALA A 88 1.58 -4.99 8.13
N ALA A 89 2.42 -6.02 8.06
CA ALA A 89 2.52 -6.90 6.91
C ALA A 89 1.30 -7.82 6.74
N ARG A 90 0.66 -8.29 7.83
CA ARG A 90 -0.42 -9.27 7.77
C ARG A 90 -1.78 -8.63 7.94
N GLU A 91 -2.02 -7.97 9.05
CA GLU A 91 -3.35 -7.44 9.38
C GLU A 91 -3.63 -6.19 8.57
N PHE A 92 -2.78 -5.16 8.72
CA PHE A 92 -3.06 -3.86 8.11
C PHE A 92 -3.02 -3.90 6.57
N THR A 93 -2.11 -4.72 6.01
CA THR A 93 -2.03 -4.94 4.57
C THR A 93 -3.24 -5.75 4.05
N THR A 94 -3.76 -6.71 4.82
CA THR A 94 -4.99 -7.43 4.47
C THR A 94 -6.19 -6.48 4.40
N ASP A 95 -6.38 -5.65 5.43
CA ASP A 95 -7.48 -4.68 5.47
C ASP A 95 -7.39 -3.72 4.27
N THR A 96 -6.19 -3.23 3.98
CA THR A 96 -5.92 -2.37 2.82
C THR A 96 -6.29 -3.05 1.51
N LEU A 97 -5.87 -4.30 1.31
CA LEU A 97 -6.17 -5.05 0.08
C LEU A 97 -7.67 -5.31 -0.10
N GLN A 98 -8.38 -5.60 0.99
CA GLN A 98 -9.83 -5.82 0.95
C GLN A 98 -10.55 -4.56 0.47
N TRP A 99 -10.23 -3.39 1.04
CA TRP A 99 -10.84 -2.14 0.61
C TRP A 99 -10.50 -1.77 -0.83
N LEU A 100 -9.24 -1.91 -1.25
CA LEU A 100 -8.84 -1.66 -2.64
C LEU A 100 -9.68 -2.47 -3.64
N ARG A 101 -9.97 -3.74 -3.32
CA ARG A 101 -10.81 -4.61 -4.15
C ARG A 101 -12.28 -4.21 -4.15
N VAL A 102 -12.85 -3.89 -2.99
CA VAL A 102 -14.23 -3.38 -2.88
C VAL A 102 -14.40 -2.12 -3.73
N TYR A 103 -13.43 -1.21 -3.66
CA TYR A 103 -13.46 0.03 -4.41
C TYR A 103 -13.35 -0.16 -5.93
N ARG A 104 -12.48 -1.09 -6.36
CA ARG A 104 -12.35 -1.46 -7.77
C ARG A 104 -13.65 -2.05 -8.32
N GLU A 105 -14.32 -2.90 -7.56
CA GLU A 105 -15.60 -3.51 -7.96
C GLU A 105 -16.74 -2.47 -8.04
N ALA A 106 -16.80 -1.55 -7.07
CA ALA A 106 -17.81 -0.50 -7.05
C ALA A 106 -17.61 0.57 -8.14
N ASN A 107 -16.39 0.73 -8.67
CA ASN A 107 -16.03 1.82 -9.56
C ASN A 107 -15.22 1.36 -10.80
N PRO A 108 -15.83 0.56 -11.71
CA PRO A 108 -15.11 -0.06 -12.83
C PRO A 108 -14.51 0.93 -13.84
N ASN A 109 -14.97 2.19 -13.86
CA ASN A 109 -14.52 3.23 -14.79
C ASN A 109 -13.75 4.39 -14.11
N TRP A 110 -13.46 4.29 -12.81
CA TRP A 110 -12.85 5.37 -12.02
C TRP A 110 -11.39 5.64 -12.39
N TYR A 111 -10.79 4.78 -13.20
CA TYR A 111 -9.45 5.01 -13.73
C TYR A 111 -9.42 5.07 -15.25
N ARG A 112 -9.80 6.23 -15.78
CA ARG A 112 -9.24 6.70 -17.03
C ARG A 112 -8.29 7.85 -16.68
N PRO A 113 -7.02 7.88 -17.14
CA PRO A 113 -6.29 9.13 -17.11
C PRO A 113 -7.20 10.19 -17.75
N ALA A 114 -7.27 11.39 -17.16
CA ALA A 114 -7.99 12.50 -17.79
C ALA A 114 -7.59 12.50 -19.27
N PRO A 115 -8.56 12.54 -20.21
CA PRO A 115 -8.20 12.55 -21.62
C PRO A 115 -7.16 13.66 -21.79
N ASP A 116 -6.03 13.30 -22.41
CA ASP A 116 -4.95 14.24 -22.72
C ASP A 116 -5.66 15.48 -23.23
N SER A 117 -5.62 16.56 -22.43
CA SER A 117 -6.21 17.82 -22.84
C SER A 117 -5.30 18.28 -23.95
N GLY A 118 -5.62 17.81 -25.15
CA GLY A 118 -4.96 18.16 -26.38
C GLY A 118 -5.07 19.67 -26.48
N ALA A 119 -4.05 20.35 -25.99
CA ALA A 119 -3.72 21.70 -26.35
C ALA A 119 -3.33 21.64 -27.83
N THR A 120 -4.32 21.45 -28.69
CA THR A 120 -4.20 21.80 -30.09
C THR A 120 -4.31 23.32 -30.12
N LEU A 121 -3.17 23.97 -29.96
CA LEU A 121 -2.98 25.32 -30.48
C LEU A 121 -3.18 25.24 -31.99
N SER A 122 -4.32 25.70 -32.49
CA SER A 122 -4.51 26.30 -33.82
C SER A 122 -5.85 27.01 -33.87
#